data_AF-A0A7C3PCG8-F1
#
_entry.id   AF-A0A7C3PCG8-F1
#
_cell.length_a   1.000
_cell.length_b   1.000
_cell.length_c   1.000
_cell.angle_alpha   90.00
_cell.angle_beta   90.00
_cell.angle_gamma   90.00
#
_symmetry.space_group_name_H-M   'P 1'
#
loop_
_entity.id
_entity.type
_entity.pdbx_description
1 polymer ?
#
loop_
_entity_poly.entity_id
_entity_poly.type
_entity_poly.pdbx_seq_one_letter_code
_entity_poly.pdbx_strand_id
1 'polypeptide(L)'
;MPRGLFVAAAMSVCTFTAFAGGPTTGLIPLNDLGAGTYQGFQGGLYPGGVNSPPPAHLQAAMARSQLILPRNAQGQVDFVGGVIVMIAFGMSNTTHEFAVFERDQDVNTGRNPRLVILDTAFGGQTAAVLADPNAPYWTNVNQRIAAMGFTPAQVQVGWLKEVDANPPDNFPLHAQLLRDELELVCNNIHDKFPNLRLCYLSSRIYGGYSVGTLNPEPQAYESGFSVKWLIEDQINGDPGLNYDENAGPVESPLLLWGPYLWADGINPRSDGLTWVQSDFENDGVHPAPGAEQKVADMLSAFFAQHPTAQAWFRYRPGFMLRNVAASEDAYVRANQPNGNFGAEPVLRAQGGTMPATTYLKFDATAVVPAAFLAKLSLRNSTSGSGGGNTHAAIDTSWTELGLTFSNAPAFGGILAAHPQSSRDGTYAANVTASCNADADRILTYVIAMQAGQQVEFTSREANQPPRLIVTVRTPPTAGDLDGDCDVDSTDLNILLTDFGCASPPSADCIGDVDYDFDTDSVDLNVLLSTFGNACT
;
A
#
# COMPACT_ATOMS: atom_id res chain seq x y z
N MET A 1 19.49 -57.68 50.97
CA MET A 1 18.24 -56.91 50.81
C MET A 1 18.61 -55.43 50.71
N PRO A 2 18.56 -54.82 49.51
CA PRO A 2 18.95 -53.43 49.35
C PRO A 2 17.81 -52.48 49.71
N ARG A 3 18.17 -51.34 50.28
CA ARG A 3 17.29 -50.24 50.71
C ARG A 3 16.70 -49.55 49.47
N GLY A 4 15.37 -49.45 49.42
CA GLY A 4 14.65 -48.70 48.39
C GLY A 4 14.84 -47.20 48.56
N LEU A 5 15.32 -46.55 47.50
CA LEU A 5 15.43 -45.10 47.36
C LEU A 5 14.09 -44.58 46.82
N PHE A 6 13.30 -43.89 47.63
CA PHE A 6 12.13 -43.14 47.15
C PHE A 6 12.63 -41.82 46.55
N VAL A 7 12.55 -41.69 45.23
CA VAL A 7 12.74 -40.42 44.52
C VAL A 7 11.38 -39.73 44.47
N ALA A 8 11.23 -38.63 45.21
CA ALA A 8 10.09 -37.74 45.10
C ALA A 8 10.25 -36.91 43.81
N ALA A 9 9.41 -37.17 42.81
CA ALA A 9 9.31 -36.30 41.64
C ALA A 9 8.58 -35.02 42.04
N ALA A 10 9.31 -33.91 42.13
CA ALA A 10 8.73 -32.58 42.24
C ALA A 10 8.12 -32.22 40.87
N MET A 11 6.80 -32.32 40.75
CA MET A 11 6.08 -31.63 39.67
C MET A 11 6.17 -30.13 39.95
N SER A 12 7.05 -29.44 39.20
CA SER A 12 7.06 -27.99 39.16
C SER A 12 5.84 -27.55 38.36
N VAL A 13 4.75 -27.22 39.06
CA VAL A 13 3.61 -26.53 38.47
C VAL A 13 4.07 -25.10 38.20
N CYS A 14 4.47 -24.81 36.96
CA CYS A 14 4.61 -23.43 36.50
C CYS A 14 3.20 -22.84 36.40
N THR A 15 2.78 -22.13 37.44
CA THR A 15 1.68 -21.19 37.34
C THR A 15 2.15 -20.01 36.48
N PHE A 16 1.70 -19.94 35.23
CA PHE A 16 1.83 -18.73 34.43
C PHE A 16 0.89 -17.68 35.01
N THR A 17 1.47 -16.64 35.61
CA THR A 17 0.77 -15.40 35.85
C THR A 17 0.47 -14.77 34.49
N ALA A 18 -0.80 -14.44 34.24
CA ALA A 18 -1.18 -13.60 33.10
C ALA A 18 -0.26 -12.36 33.08
N PHE A 19 0.51 -12.20 31.99
CA PHE A 19 1.36 -11.03 31.83
C PHE A 19 0.45 -9.82 31.65
N ALA A 20 0.38 -8.96 32.66
CA ALA A 20 -0.01 -7.57 32.42
C ALA A 20 1.07 -6.99 31.49
N GLY A 21 0.65 -6.44 30.35
CA GLY A 21 1.52 -5.96 29.28
C GLY A 21 2.73 -5.16 29.79
N GLY A 22 3.90 -5.43 29.21
CA GLY A 22 5.18 -4.87 29.64
C GLY A 22 6.09 -4.58 28.45
N PRO A 23 7.31 -4.08 28.68
CA PRO A 23 8.24 -3.72 27.60
C PRO A 23 8.80 -4.93 26.83
N THR A 24 8.60 -6.15 27.34
CA THR A 24 9.04 -7.43 26.75
C THR A 24 8.14 -8.57 27.26
N THR A 25 7.97 -9.62 26.46
CA THR A 25 7.31 -10.89 26.79
C THR A 25 8.30 -12.03 27.05
N GLY A 26 9.51 -11.96 26.47
CA GLY A 26 10.47 -13.06 26.44
C GLY A 26 10.17 -14.11 25.37
N LEU A 27 9.16 -13.89 24.53
CA LEU A 27 8.86 -14.74 23.37
C LEU A 27 9.89 -14.49 22.26
N ILE A 28 10.29 -15.56 21.57
CA ILE A 28 11.29 -15.50 20.50
C ILE A 28 10.57 -15.23 19.16
N PRO A 29 10.92 -14.18 18.40
CA PRO A 29 10.32 -13.89 17.09
C PRO A 29 10.33 -15.12 16.17
N LEU A 30 9.29 -15.34 15.34
CA LEU A 30 9.17 -16.55 14.51
C LEU A 30 10.43 -16.80 13.65
N ASN A 31 10.95 -15.76 13.01
CA ASN A 31 12.15 -15.86 12.18
C ASN A 31 13.40 -16.26 12.98
N ASP A 32 13.48 -15.90 14.25
CA ASP A 32 14.59 -16.23 15.15
C ASP A 32 14.38 -17.59 15.82
N LEU A 33 13.12 -17.97 16.07
CA LEU A 33 12.73 -19.26 16.61
C LEU A 33 13.11 -20.38 15.64
N GLY A 34 12.99 -20.13 14.33
CA GLY A 34 13.43 -21.04 13.27
C GLY A 34 12.87 -22.46 13.45
N ALA A 35 13.75 -23.47 13.49
CA ALA A 35 13.35 -24.86 13.70
C ALA A 35 12.90 -25.20 15.14
N GLY A 36 13.01 -24.26 16.08
CA GLY A 36 12.48 -24.38 17.44
C GLY A 36 10.95 -24.34 17.49
N THR A 37 10.38 -24.49 18.69
CA THR A 37 8.93 -24.56 18.87
C THR A 37 8.39 -23.63 19.94
N TYR A 38 7.17 -23.12 19.70
CA TYR A 38 6.33 -22.44 20.67
C TYR A 38 5.08 -23.28 20.92
N GLN A 39 4.88 -23.72 22.16
CA GLN A 39 3.77 -24.61 22.56
C GLN A 39 3.59 -25.84 21.64
N GLY A 40 4.69 -26.38 21.12
CA GLY A 40 4.68 -27.55 20.22
C GLY A 40 4.61 -27.23 18.72
N PHE A 41 4.46 -25.97 18.32
CA PHE A 41 4.40 -25.54 16.92
C PHE A 41 5.71 -24.92 16.46
N GLN A 42 6.18 -25.32 15.28
CA GLN A 42 7.47 -24.88 14.72
C GLN A 42 7.45 -23.39 14.33
N GLY A 43 8.52 -22.68 14.66
CA GLY A 43 8.79 -21.32 14.18
C GLY A 43 9.25 -21.26 12.72
N GLY A 44 10.01 -20.22 12.38
CA GLY A 44 10.33 -19.85 11.01
C GLY A 44 9.14 -19.24 10.28
N LEU A 45 9.39 -18.49 9.21
CA LEU A 45 8.30 -17.93 8.39
C LEU A 45 7.72 -18.98 7.42
N TYR A 46 8.49 -19.99 7.05
CA TYR A 46 8.12 -21.03 6.08
C TYR A 46 8.35 -22.45 6.63
N PRO A 47 7.80 -23.50 5.98
CA PRO A 47 7.98 -24.89 6.39
C PRO A 47 9.44 -25.27 6.63
N GLY A 48 9.69 -26.05 7.69
CA GLY A 48 11.04 -26.49 8.06
C GLY A 48 11.80 -25.49 8.92
N GLY A 49 11.15 -24.43 9.42
CA GLY A 49 11.76 -23.47 10.33
C GLY A 49 12.72 -22.51 9.63
N VAL A 50 12.46 -22.20 8.36
CA VAL A 50 13.28 -21.31 7.53
C VAL A 50 12.54 -20.00 7.23
N ASN A 51 13.27 -18.98 6.79
CA ASN A 51 12.73 -17.62 6.55
C ASN A 51 12.70 -17.24 5.07
N SER A 52 12.81 -18.22 4.18
CA SER A 52 12.71 -18.03 2.73
C SER A 52 11.71 -19.03 2.16
N PRO A 53 10.95 -18.66 1.10
CA PRO A 53 9.97 -19.57 0.53
C PRO A 53 10.66 -20.85 -0.01
N PRO A 54 10.02 -22.02 0.10
CA PRO A 54 10.51 -23.23 -0.55
C PRO A 54 10.72 -23.02 -2.06
N PRO A 55 11.72 -23.66 -2.70
CA PRO A 55 12.08 -23.36 -4.09
C PRO A 55 10.92 -23.41 -5.10
N ALA A 56 10.02 -24.39 -4.99
CA ALA A 56 8.86 -24.51 -5.88
C ALA A 56 7.87 -23.34 -5.71
N HIS A 57 7.60 -22.94 -4.46
CA HIS A 57 6.72 -21.81 -4.15
C HIS A 57 7.35 -20.48 -4.60
N LEU A 58 8.67 -20.31 -4.39
CA LEU A 58 9.40 -19.15 -4.88
C LEU A 58 9.36 -19.08 -6.42
N GLN A 59 9.55 -20.20 -7.11
CA GLN A 59 9.49 -20.25 -8.58
C GLN A 59 8.09 -19.87 -9.09
N ALA A 60 7.03 -20.40 -8.48
CA ALA A 60 5.66 -20.03 -8.80
C ALA A 60 5.39 -18.54 -8.56
N ALA A 61 5.89 -18.00 -7.45
CA ALA A 61 5.80 -16.58 -7.13
C ALA A 61 6.54 -15.70 -8.15
N MET A 62 7.72 -16.10 -8.59
CA MET A 62 8.48 -15.41 -9.64
C MET A 62 7.73 -15.43 -10.97
N ALA A 63 7.14 -16.56 -11.36
CA ALA A 63 6.34 -16.67 -12.58
C ALA A 63 5.09 -15.76 -12.51
N ARG A 64 4.39 -15.73 -11.37
CA ARG A 64 3.26 -14.80 -11.14
C ARG A 64 3.72 -13.34 -11.14
N SER A 65 4.89 -13.04 -10.57
CA SER A 65 5.48 -11.70 -10.54
C SER A 65 5.76 -11.15 -11.92
N GLN A 66 6.20 -11.97 -12.88
CA GLN A 66 6.46 -11.56 -14.26
C GLN A 66 5.19 -11.13 -15.01
N LEU A 67 4.02 -11.54 -14.52
CA LEU A 67 2.72 -11.20 -15.12
C LEU A 67 2.07 -9.96 -14.49
N ILE A 68 2.75 -9.31 -13.54
CA ILE A 68 2.34 -8.02 -13.00
C ILE A 68 2.81 -6.95 -13.98
N LEU A 69 1.92 -6.60 -14.90
CA LEU A 69 2.17 -5.73 -16.04
C LEU A 69 1.15 -4.59 -16.05
N PRO A 70 1.44 -3.43 -16.65
CA PRO A 70 0.48 -2.34 -16.76
C PRO A 70 -0.85 -2.80 -17.40
N ARG A 71 -1.99 -2.43 -16.81
CA ARG A 71 -3.33 -2.82 -17.26
C ARG A 71 -4.25 -1.64 -17.50
N ASN A 72 -5.09 -1.75 -18.54
CA ASN A 72 -6.19 -0.84 -18.80
C ASN A 72 -7.40 -1.13 -17.89
N ALA A 73 -8.46 -0.32 -17.98
CA ALA A 73 -9.65 -0.44 -17.14
C ALA A 73 -10.40 -1.79 -17.30
N GLN A 74 -10.20 -2.52 -18.38
CA GLN A 74 -10.76 -3.86 -18.62
C GLN A 74 -9.87 -4.98 -18.04
N GLY A 75 -8.74 -4.64 -17.42
CA GLY A 75 -7.78 -5.59 -16.87
C GLY A 75 -6.91 -6.28 -17.92
N GLN A 76 -6.89 -5.79 -19.16
CA GLN A 76 -6.02 -6.28 -20.22
C GLN A 76 -4.66 -5.59 -20.12
N VAL A 77 -3.59 -6.30 -20.51
CA VAL A 77 -2.25 -5.70 -20.57
C VAL A 77 -2.27 -4.54 -21.57
N ASP A 78 -1.71 -3.40 -21.16
CA ASP A 78 -1.63 -2.18 -21.95
C ASP A 78 -0.36 -1.42 -21.57
N PHE A 79 0.70 -1.59 -22.37
CA PHE A 79 1.98 -0.93 -22.13
C PHE A 79 1.96 0.57 -22.43
N VAL A 80 0.97 1.03 -23.21
CA VAL A 80 0.83 2.43 -23.55
C VAL A 80 0.06 3.13 -22.44
N GLY A 81 -1.21 2.77 -22.22
CA GLY A 81 -2.14 3.47 -21.34
C GLY A 81 -2.29 2.88 -19.94
N GLY A 82 -1.71 1.71 -19.67
CA GLY A 82 -1.98 0.94 -18.47
C GLY A 82 -1.19 1.37 -17.22
N VAL A 83 -1.67 0.93 -16.07
CA VAL A 83 -1.03 1.09 -14.76
C VAL A 83 -0.92 -0.24 -14.03
N ILE A 84 -0.01 -0.32 -13.06
CA ILE A 84 0.02 -1.41 -12.09
C ILE A 84 -0.61 -0.89 -10.81
N VAL A 85 -1.65 -1.53 -10.28
CA VAL A 85 -2.30 -1.09 -9.03
C VAL A 85 -1.98 -2.06 -7.89
N MET A 86 -1.46 -1.50 -6.80
CA MET A 86 -1.22 -2.18 -5.52
C MET A 86 -2.11 -1.56 -4.45
N ILE A 87 -2.76 -2.41 -3.65
CA ILE A 87 -3.65 -1.96 -2.57
C ILE A 87 -3.37 -2.69 -1.25
N ALA A 88 -3.86 -2.12 -0.15
CA ALA A 88 -3.77 -2.72 1.18
C ALA A 88 -5.13 -3.25 1.66
N PHE A 89 -5.10 -4.43 2.28
CA PHE A 89 -6.24 -5.04 2.94
C PHE A 89 -6.01 -5.05 4.44
N GLY A 90 -6.86 -4.37 5.19
CA GLY A 90 -6.95 -4.56 6.63
C GLY A 90 -7.57 -3.42 7.42
N MET A 91 -7.34 -3.44 8.73
CA MET A 91 -7.93 -2.55 9.73
C MET A 91 -7.13 -1.25 9.99
N SER A 92 -7.35 -0.61 11.14
CA SER A 92 -6.75 0.70 11.50
C SER A 92 -5.22 0.70 11.48
N ASN A 93 -4.58 -0.30 12.07
CA ASN A 93 -3.11 -0.42 12.06
C ASN A 93 -2.59 -0.47 10.61
N THR A 94 -3.29 -1.21 9.74
CA THR A 94 -2.94 -1.37 8.33
C THR A 94 -3.03 -0.05 7.57
N THR A 95 -4.11 0.73 7.73
CA THR A 95 -4.23 2.05 7.06
C THR A 95 -3.23 3.07 7.61
N HIS A 96 -2.99 3.11 8.93
CA HIS A 96 -2.02 4.04 9.53
C HIS A 96 -0.61 3.83 8.94
N GLU A 97 -0.17 2.57 8.85
CA GLU A 97 1.16 2.19 8.34
C GLU A 97 1.25 2.27 6.82
N PHE A 98 0.25 1.72 6.10
CA PHE A 98 0.28 1.67 4.64
C PHE A 98 0.11 3.05 4.02
N ALA A 99 -0.66 3.96 4.64
CA ALA A 99 -0.78 5.31 4.15
C ALA A 99 0.56 6.08 4.26
N VAL A 100 1.42 5.77 5.23
CA VAL A 100 2.79 6.32 5.27
C VAL A 100 3.66 5.68 4.19
N PHE A 101 3.57 4.36 3.98
CA PHE A 101 4.26 3.68 2.88
C PHE A 101 3.86 4.24 1.51
N GLU A 102 2.56 4.30 1.21
CA GLU A 102 2.01 4.97 0.03
C GLU A 102 2.56 6.40 -0.07
N ARG A 103 2.62 7.10 1.08
CA ARG A 103 3.08 8.47 1.10
C ARG A 103 4.52 8.59 0.63
N ASP A 104 5.41 7.79 1.16
CA ASP A 104 6.83 7.81 0.84
C ASP A 104 7.09 7.31 -0.58
N GLN A 105 6.37 6.27 -1.00
CA GLN A 105 6.51 5.74 -2.35
C GLN A 105 6.07 6.75 -3.40
N ASP A 106 4.97 7.47 -3.21
CA ASP A 106 4.52 8.53 -4.13
C ASP A 106 5.60 9.54 -4.54
N VAL A 107 6.67 9.73 -3.74
CA VAL A 107 7.83 10.60 -4.06
C VAL A 107 9.13 9.83 -4.34
N ASN A 108 9.14 8.51 -4.18
CA ASN A 108 10.30 7.67 -4.46
C ASN A 108 10.54 7.56 -5.96
N THR A 109 11.61 8.17 -6.49
CA THR A 109 11.96 8.08 -7.91
C THR A 109 12.59 6.75 -8.30
N GLY A 110 13.01 5.93 -7.33
CA GLY A 110 13.56 4.58 -7.55
C GLY A 110 12.52 3.48 -7.75
N ARG A 111 11.22 3.79 -7.69
CA ARG A 111 10.14 2.84 -7.99
C ARG A 111 9.60 3.02 -9.41
N ASN A 112 8.85 2.03 -9.87
CA ASN A 112 8.12 2.07 -11.14
C ASN A 112 7.11 3.23 -11.15
N PRO A 113 7.24 4.23 -12.04
CA PRO A 113 6.33 5.37 -12.09
C PRO A 113 4.89 5.02 -12.55
N ARG A 114 4.70 3.85 -13.19
CA ARG A 114 3.39 3.29 -13.55
C ARG A 114 2.73 2.51 -12.42
N LEU A 115 3.45 2.24 -11.32
CA LEU A 115 2.87 1.67 -10.12
C LEU A 115 2.03 2.75 -9.43
N VAL A 116 0.78 2.43 -9.12
CA VAL A 116 -0.09 3.23 -8.27
C VAL A 116 -0.33 2.43 -7.00
N ILE A 117 0.06 3.02 -5.87
CA ILE A 117 -0.18 2.46 -4.54
C ILE A 117 -1.36 3.22 -3.94
N LEU A 118 -2.33 2.49 -3.39
CA LEU A 118 -3.55 3.04 -2.79
C LEU A 118 -3.84 2.39 -1.43
N ASP A 119 -3.90 3.20 -0.38
CA ASP A 119 -4.44 2.76 0.90
C ASP A 119 -5.95 2.51 0.82
N THR A 120 -6.32 1.23 0.85
CA THR A 120 -7.72 0.79 0.90
C THR A 120 -8.12 0.19 2.24
N ALA A 121 -7.21 0.13 3.21
CA ALA A 121 -7.50 -0.36 4.55
C ALA A 121 -8.44 0.61 5.30
N PHE A 122 -9.21 0.07 6.24
CA PHE A 122 -10.26 0.83 6.92
C PHE A 122 -10.40 0.44 8.38
N GLY A 123 -10.39 1.44 9.26
CA GLY A 123 -10.44 1.26 10.71
C GLY A 123 -11.63 0.44 11.19
N GLY A 124 -11.37 -0.43 12.17
CA GLY A 124 -12.38 -1.25 12.83
C GLY A 124 -12.94 -2.43 12.02
N GLN A 125 -12.26 -2.84 10.94
CA GLN A 125 -12.67 -3.95 10.08
C GLN A 125 -11.73 -5.14 10.30
N THR A 126 -12.02 -6.03 11.25
CA THR A 126 -11.15 -7.19 11.56
C THR A 126 -11.20 -8.27 10.48
N ALA A 127 -10.35 -9.29 10.58
CA ALA A 127 -10.37 -10.48 9.73
C ALA A 127 -11.78 -11.08 9.57
N ALA A 128 -12.49 -11.32 10.68
CA ALA A 128 -13.88 -11.76 10.67
C ALA A 128 -14.84 -10.89 9.84
N VAL A 129 -14.62 -9.56 9.77
CA VAL A 129 -15.43 -8.65 8.94
C VAL A 129 -15.06 -8.81 7.48
N LEU A 130 -13.77 -8.87 7.15
CA LEU A 130 -13.32 -9.04 5.77
C LEU A 130 -13.71 -10.43 5.21
N ALA A 131 -13.85 -11.44 6.06
CA ALA A 131 -14.29 -12.77 5.68
C ALA A 131 -15.73 -12.79 5.13
N ASP A 132 -16.58 -11.83 5.50
CA ASP A 132 -17.90 -11.66 4.87
C ASP A 132 -17.79 -10.98 3.49
N PRO A 133 -18.09 -11.67 2.38
CA PRO A 133 -18.03 -11.09 1.03
C PRO A 133 -18.96 -9.89 0.84
N ASN A 134 -20.00 -9.74 1.69
CA ASN A 134 -21.00 -8.69 1.62
C ASN A 134 -20.72 -7.53 2.58
N ALA A 135 -19.61 -7.58 3.33
CA ALA A 135 -19.25 -6.51 4.24
C ALA A 135 -19.12 -5.16 3.50
N PRO A 136 -19.63 -4.04 4.06
CA PRO A 136 -19.47 -2.71 3.49
C PRO A 136 -18.01 -2.32 3.21
N TYR A 137 -17.06 -2.94 3.91
CA TYR A 137 -15.63 -2.84 3.64
C TYR A 137 -15.29 -2.97 2.15
N TRP A 138 -15.81 -4.02 1.49
CA TRP A 138 -15.51 -4.29 0.08
C TRP A 138 -16.08 -3.22 -0.86
N THR A 139 -17.22 -2.62 -0.49
CA THR A 139 -17.75 -1.46 -1.21
C THR A 139 -16.85 -0.25 -1.06
N ASN A 140 -16.35 0.02 0.16
CA ASN A 140 -15.41 1.13 0.40
C ASN A 140 -14.10 0.96 -0.37
N VAL A 141 -13.52 -0.25 -0.40
CA VAL A 141 -12.33 -0.56 -1.20
C VAL A 141 -12.55 -0.22 -2.67
N ASN A 142 -13.65 -0.70 -3.26
CA ASN A 142 -13.99 -0.42 -4.66
C ASN A 142 -14.23 1.07 -4.92
N GLN A 143 -14.85 1.78 -3.99
CA GLN A 143 -15.08 3.22 -4.12
C GLN A 143 -13.77 4.03 -4.07
N ARG A 144 -12.78 3.61 -3.27
CA ARG A 144 -11.44 4.24 -3.26
C ARG A 144 -10.68 4.01 -4.57
N ILE A 145 -10.74 2.78 -5.09
CA ILE A 145 -10.17 2.45 -6.41
C ILE A 145 -10.83 3.30 -7.51
N ALA A 146 -12.16 3.43 -7.46
CA ALA A 146 -12.93 4.23 -8.42
C ALA A 146 -12.66 5.74 -8.30
N ALA A 147 -12.38 6.28 -7.10
CA ALA A 147 -12.00 7.68 -6.90
C ALA A 147 -10.70 8.04 -7.64
N MET A 148 -9.85 7.04 -7.88
CA MET A 148 -8.66 7.14 -8.72
C MET A 148 -8.89 6.83 -10.20
N GLY A 149 -10.14 6.58 -10.61
CA GLY A 149 -10.51 6.25 -11.98
C GLY A 149 -10.07 4.84 -12.42
N PHE A 150 -9.78 3.96 -11.47
CA PHE A 150 -9.37 2.58 -11.75
C PHE A 150 -10.51 1.59 -11.51
N THR A 151 -10.32 0.35 -11.95
CA THR A 151 -11.24 -0.77 -11.71
C THR A 151 -10.57 -1.88 -10.90
N PRO A 152 -11.35 -2.76 -10.26
CA PRO A 152 -10.79 -3.93 -9.58
C PRO A 152 -9.96 -4.83 -10.51
N ALA A 153 -10.22 -4.80 -11.82
CA ALA A 153 -9.48 -5.57 -12.81
C ALA A 153 -8.04 -5.06 -13.04
N GLN A 154 -7.69 -3.86 -12.56
CA GLN A 154 -6.32 -3.31 -12.64
C GLN A 154 -5.46 -3.65 -11.41
N VAL A 155 -6.09 -4.10 -10.32
CA VAL A 155 -5.40 -4.49 -9.08
C VAL A 155 -4.66 -5.80 -9.30
N GLN A 156 -3.36 -5.80 -9.01
CA GLN A 156 -2.47 -6.92 -9.27
C GLN A 156 -1.68 -7.39 -8.04
N VAL A 157 -1.53 -6.52 -7.04
CA VAL A 157 -0.76 -6.79 -5.82
C VAL A 157 -1.53 -6.35 -4.59
N GLY A 158 -1.57 -7.21 -3.57
CA GLY A 158 -2.13 -6.93 -2.26
C GLY A 158 -1.07 -6.94 -1.17
N TRP A 159 -1.21 -6.05 -0.17
CA TRP A 159 -0.61 -6.24 1.14
C TRP A 159 -1.71 -6.48 2.17
N LEU A 160 -1.69 -7.62 2.85
CA LEU A 160 -2.70 -8.03 3.83
C LEU A 160 -2.09 -8.03 5.23
N LYS A 161 -2.70 -7.27 6.13
CA LYS A 161 -2.38 -7.28 7.55
C LYS A 161 -3.67 -7.23 8.34
N GLU A 162 -3.98 -8.31 9.05
CA GLU A 162 -5.24 -8.47 9.76
C GLU A 162 -5.09 -9.27 11.05
N VAL A 163 -6.00 -9.00 11.98
CA VAL A 163 -6.13 -9.70 13.26
C VAL A 163 -7.58 -9.66 13.76
N ASP A 164 -7.89 -10.50 14.74
CA ASP A 164 -9.09 -10.33 15.55
C ASP A 164 -8.91 -9.29 16.64
N ALA A 165 -9.98 -8.55 16.94
CA ALA A 165 -9.96 -7.50 17.96
C ALA A 165 -9.78 -8.06 19.37
N ASN A 166 -10.55 -9.08 19.77
CA ASN A 166 -10.51 -9.59 21.16
C ASN A 166 -10.37 -11.13 21.17
N PRO A 167 -9.28 -11.69 20.62
CA PRO A 167 -9.07 -13.13 20.60
C PRO A 167 -8.94 -13.69 22.04
N PRO A 168 -9.51 -14.87 22.32
CA PRO A 168 -9.35 -15.53 23.61
C PRO A 168 -7.91 -16.03 23.83
N ASP A 169 -7.49 -16.10 25.09
CA ASP A 169 -6.21 -16.71 25.50
C ASP A 169 -6.32 -18.25 25.52
N ASN A 170 -6.27 -18.86 24.35
CA ASN A 170 -6.47 -20.31 24.17
C ASN A 170 -5.70 -20.89 22.98
N PHE A 171 -4.47 -20.41 22.74
CA PHE A 171 -3.60 -20.93 21.68
C PHE A 171 -3.56 -22.48 21.68
N PRO A 172 -3.66 -23.13 20.51
CA PRO A 172 -3.64 -22.58 19.16
C PRO A 172 -5.01 -22.13 18.61
N LEU A 173 -6.11 -22.26 19.36
CA LEU A 173 -7.46 -22.22 18.80
C LEU A 173 -7.82 -20.86 18.17
N HIS A 174 -7.55 -19.73 18.85
CA HIS A 174 -7.82 -18.42 18.24
C HIS A 174 -6.91 -18.14 17.03
N ALA A 175 -5.67 -18.64 17.04
CA ALA A 175 -4.74 -18.45 15.93
C ALA A 175 -5.16 -19.28 14.70
N GLN A 176 -5.73 -20.46 14.93
CA GLN A 176 -6.36 -21.27 13.88
C GLN A 176 -7.63 -20.60 13.34
N LEU A 177 -8.47 -20.03 14.21
CA LEU A 177 -9.63 -19.25 13.77
C LEU A 177 -9.22 -18.09 12.87
N LEU A 178 -8.22 -17.29 13.28
CA LEU A 178 -7.71 -16.20 12.47
C LEU A 178 -7.16 -16.69 11.12
N ARG A 179 -6.48 -17.84 11.09
CA ARG A 179 -6.01 -18.46 9.83
C ARG A 179 -7.20 -18.78 8.91
N ASP A 180 -8.24 -19.42 9.43
CA ASP A 180 -9.43 -19.81 8.65
C ASP A 180 -10.18 -18.56 8.12
N GLU A 181 -10.22 -17.49 8.90
CA GLU A 181 -10.76 -16.21 8.45
C GLU A 181 -9.90 -15.59 7.34
N LEU A 182 -8.56 -15.62 7.48
CA LEU A 182 -7.66 -15.10 6.44
C LEU A 182 -7.76 -15.90 5.13
N GLU A 183 -8.07 -17.19 5.17
CA GLU A 183 -8.41 -17.98 3.96
C GLU A 183 -9.63 -17.39 3.26
N LEU A 184 -10.73 -17.18 3.98
CA LEU A 184 -11.95 -16.57 3.44
C LEU A 184 -11.68 -15.15 2.90
N VAL A 185 -10.82 -14.37 3.58
CA VAL A 185 -10.37 -13.07 3.08
C VAL A 185 -9.63 -13.22 1.75
N CYS A 186 -8.74 -14.21 1.62
CA CYS A 186 -8.01 -14.47 0.37
C CYS A 186 -8.94 -14.92 -0.77
N ASN A 187 -9.98 -15.70 -0.48
CA ASN A 187 -11.03 -16.03 -1.46
C ASN A 187 -11.79 -14.78 -1.91
N ASN A 188 -12.20 -13.94 -0.96
CA ASN A 188 -12.84 -12.67 -1.29
C ASN A 188 -11.93 -11.75 -2.11
N ILE A 189 -10.62 -11.75 -1.84
CA ILE A 189 -9.64 -11.01 -2.64
C ILE A 189 -9.59 -11.57 -4.07
N HIS A 190 -9.54 -12.89 -4.23
CA HIS A 190 -9.56 -13.52 -5.55
C HIS A 190 -10.81 -13.12 -6.36
N ASP A 191 -11.99 -13.30 -5.77
CA ASP A 191 -13.28 -13.04 -6.43
C ASP A 191 -13.45 -11.58 -6.86
N LYS A 192 -12.95 -10.64 -6.04
CA LYS A 192 -13.14 -9.20 -6.25
C LYS A 192 -12.06 -8.60 -7.14
N PHE A 193 -10.86 -9.18 -7.19
CA PHE A 193 -9.71 -8.64 -7.93
C PHE A 193 -9.15 -9.71 -8.88
N PRO A 194 -9.74 -9.90 -10.07
CA PRO A 194 -9.47 -11.04 -10.95
C PRO A 194 -8.05 -11.06 -11.54
N ASN A 195 -7.30 -9.97 -11.44
CA ASN A 195 -5.91 -9.89 -11.87
C ASN A 195 -4.91 -9.85 -10.71
N LEU A 196 -5.35 -9.97 -9.45
CA LEU A 196 -4.45 -9.99 -8.30
C LEU A 196 -3.63 -11.28 -8.31
N ARG A 197 -2.31 -11.14 -8.41
CA ARG A 197 -1.37 -12.25 -8.61
C ARG A 197 -0.66 -12.64 -7.32
N LEU A 198 -0.21 -11.63 -6.58
CA LEU A 198 0.57 -11.79 -5.36
C LEU A 198 -0.09 -11.04 -4.21
N CYS A 199 -0.31 -11.72 -3.10
CA CYS A 199 -0.70 -11.11 -1.84
C CYS A 199 0.42 -11.33 -0.82
N TYR A 200 0.94 -10.24 -0.26
CA TYR A 200 2.00 -10.26 0.74
C TYR A 200 1.39 -10.07 2.13
N LEU A 201 1.64 -10.99 3.05
CA LEU A 201 1.04 -10.99 4.38
C LEU A 201 2.04 -10.55 5.45
N SER A 202 1.59 -9.72 6.37
CA SER A 202 2.38 -9.30 7.54
C SER A 202 1.61 -9.59 8.83
N SER A 203 2.35 -9.94 9.88
CA SER A 203 1.80 -10.05 11.23
C SER A 203 1.47 -8.67 11.81
N ARG A 204 0.81 -8.64 12.97
CA ARG A 204 0.77 -7.45 13.82
C ARG A 204 2.17 -7.05 14.30
N ILE A 205 2.34 -5.78 14.66
CA ILE A 205 3.48 -5.30 15.47
C ILE A 205 3.30 -5.76 16.93
N TYR A 206 4.25 -5.42 17.80
CA TYR A 206 4.19 -5.78 19.22
C TYR A 206 2.90 -5.31 19.92
N GLY A 207 2.28 -6.18 20.71
CA GLY A 207 1.03 -5.89 21.43
C GLY A 207 1.18 -5.60 22.92
N GLY A 208 2.41 -5.62 23.46
CA GLY A 208 2.64 -5.65 24.90
C GLY A 208 2.34 -4.35 25.63
N TYR A 209 2.15 -3.25 24.90
CA TYR A 209 1.77 -1.95 25.47
C TYR A 209 0.25 -1.70 25.48
N SER A 210 -0.56 -2.59 24.91
CA SER A 210 -2.01 -2.44 24.84
C SER A 210 -2.60 -2.26 26.24
N VAL A 211 -3.36 -1.17 26.43
CA VAL A 211 -4.01 -0.85 27.71
C VAL A 211 -5.33 -1.64 27.87
N GLY A 212 -5.82 -2.27 26.80
CA GLY A 212 -7.09 -3.00 26.76
C GLY A 212 -6.96 -4.43 26.24
N THR A 213 -8.08 -4.97 25.76
CA THR A 213 -8.18 -6.32 25.21
C THR A 213 -8.05 -6.37 23.69
N LEU A 214 -7.72 -5.23 23.06
CA LEU A 214 -7.55 -5.12 21.62
C LEU A 214 -6.23 -5.79 21.20
N ASN A 215 -6.31 -7.09 20.91
CA ASN A 215 -5.24 -7.96 20.45
C ASN A 215 -3.91 -7.79 21.23
N PRO A 216 -3.88 -8.02 22.57
CA PRO A 216 -2.68 -7.85 23.38
C PRO A 216 -1.67 -8.99 23.14
N GLU A 217 -0.56 -9.01 23.89
CA GLU A 217 0.28 -10.21 23.95
C GLU A 217 -0.32 -11.28 24.88
N PRO A 218 -0.19 -12.58 24.56
CA PRO A 218 0.59 -13.15 23.45
C PRO A 218 -0.14 -13.23 22.09
N GLN A 219 -1.39 -12.77 21.97
CA GLN A 219 -2.19 -12.94 20.75
C GLN A 219 -1.62 -12.16 19.55
N ALA A 220 -0.99 -11.01 19.79
CA ALA A 220 -0.27 -10.27 18.75
C ALA A 220 0.92 -11.06 18.19
N TYR A 221 1.75 -11.66 19.06
CA TYR A 221 2.79 -12.62 18.65
C TYR A 221 2.20 -13.83 17.91
N GLU A 222 1.12 -14.40 18.44
CA GLU A 222 0.50 -15.63 17.93
C GLU A 222 -0.18 -15.43 16.56
N SER A 223 -0.57 -14.20 16.20
CA SER A 223 -1.03 -13.86 14.84
C SER A 223 0.02 -14.19 13.76
N GLY A 224 1.31 -14.22 14.12
CA GLY A 224 2.38 -14.66 13.23
C GLY A 224 2.24 -16.14 12.83
N PHE A 225 1.74 -16.99 13.74
CA PHE A 225 1.45 -18.39 13.42
C PHE A 225 0.26 -18.53 12.48
N SER A 226 -0.77 -17.69 12.60
CA SER A 226 -1.90 -17.68 11.66
C SER A 226 -1.45 -17.41 10.23
N VAL A 227 -0.62 -16.39 10.02
CA VAL A 227 -0.07 -16.05 8.69
C VAL A 227 0.84 -17.19 8.18
N LYS A 228 1.70 -17.72 9.06
CA LYS A 228 2.56 -18.86 8.72
C LYS A 228 1.72 -20.03 8.22
N TRP A 229 0.78 -20.51 9.03
CA TRP A 229 -0.02 -21.69 8.71
C TRP A 229 -0.85 -21.52 7.44
N LEU A 230 -1.40 -20.32 7.19
CA LEU A 230 -2.11 -20.05 5.93
C LEU A 230 -1.21 -20.25 4.70
N ILE A 231 0.01 -19.72 4.75
CA ILE A 231 0.99 -19.89 3.66
C ILE A 231 1.41 -21.36 3.55
N GLU A 232 1.57 -22.06 4.67
CA GLU A 232 1.87 -23.50 4.68
C GLU A 232 0.74 -24.33 4.07
N ASP A 233 -0.52 -24.02 4.36
CA ASP A 233 -1.69 -24.69 3.79
C ASP A 233 -1.71 -24.53 2.26
N GLN A 234 -1.44 -23.31 1.75
CA GLN A 234 -1.29 -23.09 0.31
C GLN A 234 -0.12 -23.90 -0.29
N ILE A 235 1.04 -23.91 0.37
CA ILE A 235 2.21 -24.69 -0.08
C ILE A 235 1.91 -26.19 -0.10
N ASN A 236 1.12 -26.68 0.84
CA ASN A 236 0.72 -28.08 0.96
C ASN A 236 -0.40 -28.48 -0.01
N GLY A 237 -0.92 -27.52 -0.81
CA GLY A 237 -1.92 -27.76 -1.84
C GLY A 237 -3.35 -27.79 -1.31
N ASP A 238 -3.67 -26.97 -0.29
CA ASP A 238 -5.05 -26.76 0.13
C ASP A 238 -5.90 -26.26 -1.07
N PRO A 239 -6.98 -26.98 -1.45
CA PRO A 239 -7.84 -26.57 -2.55
C PRO A 239 -8.47 -25.19 -2.37
N GLY A 240 -8.78 -24.77 -1.13
CA GLY A 240 -9.35 -23.44 -0.82
C GLY A 240 -8.37 -22.29 -1.03
N LEU A 241 -7.07 -22.59 -1.13
CA LEU A 241 -6.01 -21.62 -1.37
C LEU A 241 -5.31 -21.84 -2.71
N ASN A 242 -5.87 -22.64 -3.60
CA ASN A 242 -5.20 -22.96 -4.85
C ASN A 242 -5.01 -21.70 -5.72
N TYR A 243 -3.76 -21.45 -6.12
CA TYR A 243 -3.40 -20.36 -7.02
C TYR A 243 -3.09 -20.85 -8.45
N ASP A 244 -2.97 -22.16 -8.68
CA ASP A 244 -2.55 -22.75 -9.95
C ASP A 244 -3.73 -23.35 -10.71
N GLU A 245 -4.04 -22.77 -11.87
CA GLU A 245 -5.13 -23.22 -12.75
C GLU A 245 -4.91 -24.65 -13.28
N ASN A 246 -3.66 -25.13 -13.29
CA ASN A 246 -3.34 -26.50 -13.69
C ASN A 246 -3.59 -27.52 -12.57
N ALA A 247 -3.68 -27.05 -11.31
CA ALA A 247 -3.94 -27.89 -10.14
C ALA A 247 -5.44 -27.95 -9.78
N GLY A 248 -6.26 -27.04 -10.29
CA GLY A 248 -7.70 -26.97 -10.05
C GLY A 248 -8.27 -25.56 -10.24
N PRO A 249 -9.53 -25.31 -9.81
CA PRO A 249 -10.06 -23.96 -9.71
C PRO A 249 -9.12 -23.07 -8.90
N VAL A 250 -8.86 -21.87 -9.40
CA VAL A 250 -8.10 -20.87 -8.64
C VAL A 250 -9.06 -20.25 -7.64
N GLU A 251 -8.70 -20.27 -6.37
CA GLU A 251 -9.52 -19.78 -5.25
C GLU A 251 -8.80 -18.68 -4.45
N SER A 252 -7.50 -18.47 -4.70
CA SER A 252 -6.68 -17.47 -3.99
C SER A 252 -5.57 -16.92 -4.90
N PRO A 253 -5.11 -15.67 -4.69
CA PRO A 253 -3.79 -15.27 -5.17
C PRO A 253 -2.67 -16.13 -4.53
N LEU A 254 -1.47 -16.09 -5.11
CA LEU A 254 -0.31 -16.69 -4.47
C LEU A 254 0.08 -15.84 -3.24
N LEU A 255 0.22 -16.50 -2.10
CA LEU A 255 0.49 -15.91 -0.79
C LEU A 255 1.99 -15.99 -0.46
N LEU A 256 2.54 -14.88 0.03
CA LEU A 256 3.92 -14.78 0.50
C LEU A 256 3.95 -14.01 1.81
N TRP A 257 4.99 -14.21 2.62
CA TRP A 257 5.31 -13.24 3.66
C TRP A 257 5.71 -11.92 3.00
N GLY A 258 5.09 -10.83 3.44
CA GLY A 258 5.67 -9.50 3.40
C GLY A 258 6.72 -9.35 4.51
N PRO A 259 7.09 -8.12 4.91
CA PRO A 259 7.94 -7.94 6.08
C PRO A 259 7.26 -8.53 7.32
N TYR A 260 7.99 -9.37 8.08
CA TYR A 260 7.55 -9.81 9.40
C TYR A 260 7.73 -8.65 10.38
N LEU A 261 6.65 -8.19 11.00
CA LEU A 261 6.62 -6.93 11.74
C LEU A 261 6.79 -7.08 13.25
N TRP A 262 6.61 -8.29 13.79
CA TRP A 262 6.71 -8.52 15.23
C TRP A 262 8.16 -8.63 15.70
N ALA A 263 8.44 -8.01 16.86
CA ALA A 263 9.63 -8.18 17.67
C ALA A 263 9.22 -8.05 19.15
N ASP A 264 10.02 -8.59 20.07
CA ASP A 264 9.67 -8.68 21.49
C ASP A 264 9.87 -7.35 22.25
N GLY A 265 9.08 -6.34 21.91
CA GLY A 265 9.16 -5.03 22.51
C GLY A 265 10.57 -4.45 22.40
N ILE A 266 11.19 -4.10 23.53
CA ILE A 266 12.55 -3.54 23.55
C ILE A 266 13.66 -4.58 23.36
N ASN A 267 13.34 -5.88 23.35
CA ASN A 267 14.32 -6.92 23.03
C ASN A 267 14.53 -6.96 21.51
N PRO A 268 15.75 -6.70 21.02
CA PRO A 268 16.01 -6.68 19.59
C PRO A 268 15.83 -8.07 18.98
N ARG A 269 15.06 -8.14 17.90
CA ARG A 269 15.09 -9.26 16.97
C ARG A 269 16.48 -9.39 16.33
N SER A 270 16.80 -10.52 15.72
CA SER A 270 18.12 -10.77 15.10
C SER A 270 18.57 -9.71 14.09
N ASP A 271 17.65 -8.97 13.47
CA ASP A 271 17.93 -7.86 12.55
C ASP A 271 17.92 -6.46 13.22
N GLY A 272 17.77 -6.41 14.54
CA GLY A 272 17.78 -5.18 15.34
C GLY A 272 16.41 -4.53 15.50
N LEU A 273 15.33 -5.08 14.94
CA LEU A 273 13.98 -4.53 15.12
C LEU A 273 13.56 -4.54 16.59
N THR A 274 13.05 -3.41 17.06
CA THR A 274 12.49 -3.21 18.41
C THR A 274 11.24 -2.34 18.36
N TRP A 275 10.39 -2.49 19.37
CA TRP A 275 9.18 -1.73 19.64
C TRP A 275 9.24 -1.12 21.04
N VAL A 276 9.42 0.19 21.12
CA VAL A 276 9.42 0.96 22.39
C VAL A 276 8.02 1.50 22.68
N GLN A 277 7.71 1.89 23.91
CA GLN A 277 6.38 2.40 24.24
C GLN A 277 5.98 3.64 23.42
N SER A 278 6.93 4.51 23.05
CA SER A 278 6.67 5.68 22.20
C SER A 278 6.39 5.35 20.73
N ASP A 279 6.54 4.09 20.33
CA ASP A 279 6.08 3.60 19.03
C ASP A 279 4.55 3.41 19.00
N PHE A 280 3.86 3.60 20.12
CA PHE A 280 2.42 3.43 20.23
C PHE A 280 1.76 4.72 20.68
N GLU A 281 0.51 4.91 20.26
CA GLU A 281 -0.36 5.93 20.81
C GLU A 281 -0.69 5.61 22.28
N ASN A 282 -1.41 6.54 22.94
CA ASN A 282 -1.79 6.42 24.34
C ASN A 282 -2.62 5.15 24.66
N ASP A 283 -3.25 4.53 23.66
CA ASP A 283 -4.00 3.29 23.83
C ASP A 283 -3.12 2.03 23.82
N GLY A 284 -1.87 2.14 23.38
CA GLY A 284 -0.93 1.02 23.25
C GLY A 284 -1.28 0.03 22.13
N VAL A 285 -2.24 0.37 21.27
CA VAL A 285 -2.77 -0.49 20.20
C VAL A 285 -2.40 0.07 18.83
N HIS A 286 -2.60 1.37 18.63
CA HIS A 286 -2.31 2.01 17.36
C HIS A 286 -0.83 2.45 17.31
N PRO A 287 -0.15 2.25 16.16
CA PRO A 287 1.19 2.77 15.99
C PRO A 287 1.16 4.30 16.06
N ALA A 288 2.12 4.90 16.76
CA ALA A 288 2.38 6.33 16.68
C ALA A 288 3.12 6.67 15.38
N PRO A 289 3.22 7.95 14.96
CA PRO A 289 3.82 8.32 13.67
C PRO A 289 5.23 7.75 13.41
N GLY A 290 6.07 7.59 14.46
CA GLY A 290 7.38 6.97 14.32
C GLY A 290 7.34 5.48 14.00
N ALA A 291 6.34 4.76 14.51
CA ALA A 291 6.11 3.35 14.22
C ALA A 291 5.47 3.13 12.85
N GLU A 292 4.54 4.01 12.46
CA GLU A 292 3.99 4.03 11.10
C GLU A 292 5.13 4.17 10.08
N GLN A 293 6.05 5.12 10.29
CA GLN A 293 7.25 5.29 9.46
C GLN A 293 8.15 4.04 9.50
N LYS A 294 8.38 3.45 10.68
CA LYS A 294 9.20 2.24 10.82
C LYS A 294 8.65 1.08 9.98
N VAL A 295 7.32 0.86 9.98
CA VAL A 295 6.69 -0.16 9.13
C VAL A 295 6.78 0.23 7.65
N ALA A 296 6.55 1.49 7.30
CA ALA A 296 6.69 1.99 5.94
C ALA A 296 8.10 1.76 5.37
N ASP A 297 9.14 2.01 6.17
CA ASP A 297 10.54 1.74 5.82
C ASP A 297 10.79 0.25 5.58
N MET A 298 10.23 -0.62 6.43
CA MET A 298 10.30 -2.07 6.25
C MET A 298 9.60 -2.53 4.97
N LEU A 299 8.42 -1.98 4.64
CA LEU A 299 7.70 -2.26 3.39
C LEU A 299 8.50 -1.79 2.18
N SER A 300 9.04 -0.57 2.22
CA SER A 300 9.88 -0.01 1.16
C SER A 300 11.12 -0.87 0.91
N ALA A 301 11.85 -1.22 1.97
CA ALA A 301 13.02 -2.09 1.88
C ALA A 301 12.67 -3.48 1.34
N PHE A 302 11.56 -4.07 1.82
CA PHE A 302 11.07 -5.36 1.36
C PHE A 302 10.77 -5.33 -0.16
N PHE A 303 9.89 -4.44 -0.63
CA PHE A 303 9.53 -4.44 -2.05
C PHE A 303 10.67 -4.01 -2.97
N ALA A 304 11.58 -3.17 -2.49
CA ALA A 304 12.78 -2.80 -3.24
C ALA A 304 13.76 -3.97 -3.40
N GLN A 305 13.77 -4.97 -2.51
CA GLN A 305 14.81 -6.01 -2.48
C GLN A 305 14.27 -7.42 -2.74
N HIS A 306 13.01 -7.70 -2.45
CA HIS A 306 12.47 -9.06 -2.53
C HIS A 306 12.37 -9.53 -4.00
N PRO A 307 12.91 -10.72 -4.36
CA PRO A 307 12.97 -11.18 -5.75
C PRO A 307 11.63 -11.14 -6.50
N THR A 308 10.53 -11.45 -5.80
CA THR A 308 9.16 -11.48 -6.37
C THR A 308 8.51 -10.09 -6.49
N ALA A 309 9.21 -9.03 -6.08
CA ALA A 309 8.74 -7.65 -6.13
C ALA A 309 9.52 -6.80 -7.15
N GLN A 310 10.82 -7.07 -7.31
CA GLN A 310 11.73 -6.22 -8.08
C GLN A 310 11.23 -5.92 -9.50
N ALA A 311 10.65 -6.91 -10.19
CA ALA A 311 10.24 -6.77 -11.59
C ALA A 311 9.15 -5.71 -11.81
N TRP A 312 8.24 -5.52 -10.86
CA TRP A 312 7.12 -4.57 -10.98
C TRP A 312 7.27 -3.34 -10.07
N PHE A 313 8.06 -3.43 -9.00
CA PHE A 313 8.23 -2.35 -8.02
C PHE A 313 9.34 -1.36 -8.36
N ARG A 314 10.50 -1.82 -8.83
CA ARG A 314 11.65 -0.94 -9.12
C ARG A 314 11.42 -0.07 -10.35
N TYR A 315 12.20 1.02 -10.45
CA TYR A 315 12.17 1.95 -11.56
C TYR A 315 12.15 1.24 -12.93
N ARG A 316 11.35 1.80 -13.85
CA ARG A 316 11.25 1.40 -15.24
C ARG A 316 11.23 2.67 -16.10
N PRO A 317 11.98 2.71 -17.22
CA PRO A 317 12.01 3.88 -18.10
C PRO A 317 10.67 4.11 -18.82
N GLY A 318 10.58 5.24 -19.52
CA GLY A 318 9.39 5.68 -20.27
C GLY A 318 8.41 6.54 -19.48
N PHE A 319 8.55 6.59 -18.14
CA PHE A 319 7.74 7.42 -17.26
C PHE A 319 8.60 7.98 -16.12
N MET A 320 8.13 9.06 -15.51
CA MET A 320 8.74 9.63 -14.30
C MET A 320 7.69 10.23 -13.38
N LEU A 321 8.00 10.27 -12.08
CA LEU A 321 7.17 10.90 -11.05
C LEU A 321 7.59 12.36 -10.85
N ARG A 322 6.59 13.22 -10.65
CA ARG A 322 6.72 14.61 -10.23
C ARG A 322 5.85 14.82 -9.01
N ASN A 323 6.46 15.29 -7.93
CA ASN A 323 5.74 15.69 -6.72
C ASN A 323 5.57 17.21 -6.72
N VAL A 324 4.32 17.67 -6.71
CA VAL A 324 3.98 19.08 -6.61
C VAL A 324 3.31 19.30 -5.26
N ALA A 325 4.02 19.96 -4.33
CA ALA A 325 3.46 20.34 -3.05
C ALA A 325 2.38 21.42 -3.23
N ALA A 326 1.41 21.47 -2.33
CA ALA A 326 0.48 22.60 -2.28
C ALA A 326 1.26 23.90 -2.06
N SER A 327 1.04 24.88 -2.94
CA SER A 327 1.64 26.21 -2.82
C SER A 327 0.89 27.08 -1.82
N GLU A 328 -0.41 26.83 -1.67
CA GLU A 328 -1.34 27.48 -0.74
C GLU A 328 -2.45 26.49 -0.38
N ASP A 329 -2.89 26.46 0.87
CA ASP A 329 -4.10 25.77 1.30
C ASP A 329 -4.87 26.55 2.38
N ALA A 330 -6.19 26.42 2.37
CA ALA A 330 -7.04 27.03 3.38
C ALA A 330 -8.40 26.33 3.38
N TYR A 331 -9.18 26.54 4.43
CA TYR A 331 -10.59 26.22 4.40
C TYR A 331 -11.44 27.42 4.78
N VAL A 332 -12.69 27.42 4.35
CA VAL A 332 -13.66 28.47 4.66
C VAL A 332 -14.84 27.89 5.40
N ARG A 333 -15.54 28.70 6.19
CA ARG A 333 -16.72 28.26 6.95
C ARG A 333 -17.88 29.23 6.78
N ALA A 334 -19.07 28.70 6.45
CA ALA A 334 -20.26 29.52 6.29
C ALA A 334 -20.69 30.24 7.58
N ASN A 335 -20.41 29.67 8.75
CA ASN A 335 -20.71 30.28 10.04
C ASN A 335 -19.68 31.33 10.50
N GLN A 336 -18.57 31.49 9.76
CA GLN A 336 -17.56 32.53 9.99
C GLN A 336 -17.18 33.16 8.64
N PRO A 337 -18.09 33.94 8.02
CA PRO A 337 -17.99 34.25 6.61
C PRO A 337 -16.77 35.10 6.22
N ASN A 338 -16.27 35.89 7.17
CA ASN A 338 -15.07 36.74 7.01
C ASN A 338 -13.84 36.15 7.73
N GLY A 339 -13.93 34.94 8.28
CA GLY A 339 -12.81 34.27 8.92
C GLY A 339 -11.83 33.74 7.89
N ASN A 340 -10.53 33.87 8.20
CA ASN A 340 -9.46 33.23 7.46
C ASN A 340 -8.86 32.11 8.32
N PHE A 341 -8.59 30.97 7.69
CA PHE A 341 -8.06 29.78 8.37
C PHE A 341 -6.85 29.20 7.65
N GLY A 342 -6.17 30.00 6.82
CA GLY A 342 -5.02 29.55 6.02
C GLY A 342 -3.71 29.38 6.80
N ALA A 343 -3.72 29.54 8.13
CA ALA A 343 -2.56 29.29 8.99
C ALA A 343 -2.83 28.18 10.02
N GLU A 344 -3.99 27.51 9.92
CA GLU A 344 -4.35 26.42 10.81
C GLU A 344 -3.65 25.14 10.35
N PRO A 345 -3.11 24.30 11.26
CA PRO A 345 -2.44 23.04 10.91
C PRO A 345 -3.38 21.94 10.38
N VAL A 346 -4.67 22.26 10.23
CA VAL A 346 -5.71 21.34 9.78
C VAL A 346 -6.63 22.02 8.77
N LEU A 347 -6.98 21.28 7.74
CA LEU A 347 -7.99 21.65 6.75
C LEU A 347 -9.31 20.96 7.09
N ARG A 348 -10.44 21.63 6.90
CA ARG A 348 -11.76 21.08 7.24
C ARG A 348 -12.71 21.12 6.06
N ALA A 349 -13.31 19.96 5.78
CA ALA A 349 -14.44 19.86 4.88
C ALA A 349 -15.64 19.31 5.65
N GLN A 350 -16.78 20.01 5.59
CA GLN A 350 -18.02 19.66 6.27
C GLN A 350 -19.22 20.08 5.41
N GLY A 351 -20.23 19.22 5.30
CA GLY A 351 -21.46 19.53 4.57
C GLY A 351 -22.59 20.02 5.47
N GLY A 352 -23.74 20.31 4.84
CA GLY A 352 -24.96 20.73 5.54
C GLY A 352 -25.24 22.22 5.41
N THR A 353 -26.02 22.78 6.35
CA THR A 353 -26.47 24.19 6.31
C THR A 353 -25.37 25.19 6.63
N MET A 354 -24.30 24.75 7.31
CA MET A 354 -23.14 25.56 7.65
C MET A 354 -21.87 24.86 7.16
N PRO A 355 -21.64 24.78 5.83
CA PRO A 355 -20.55 24.01 5.29
C PRO A 355 -19.18 24.60 5.66
N ALA A 356 -18.19 23.72 5.72
CA ALA A 356 -16.78 24.06 5.62
C ALA A 356 -16.21 23.46 4.33
N THR A 357 -15.39 24.21 3.61
CA THR A 357 -14.87 23.79 2.30
C THR A 357 -13.37 24.04 2.25
N THR A 358 -12.59 23.02 1.89
CA THR A 358 -11.13 23.10 1.75
C THR A 358 -10.75 23.48 0.32
N TYR A 359 -9.78 24.37 0.17
CA TYR A 359 -9.17 24.82 -1.08
C TYR A 359 -7.67 24.53 -1.04
N LEU A 360 -7.14 23.98 -2.14
CA LEU A 360 -5.74 23.59 -2.29
C LEU A 360 -5.23 24.13 -3.62
N LYS A 361 -4.17 24.92 -3.60
CA LYS A 361 -3.52 25.45 -4.81
C LYS A 361 -2.24 24.71 -5.10
N PHE A 362 -1.97 24.44 -6.38
CA PHE A 362 -0.75 23.82 -6.86
C PHE A 362 -0.20 24.59 -8.05
N ASP A 363 1.12 24.81 -8.07
CA ASP A 363 1.84 25.26 -9.25
C ASP A 363 2.41 24.04 -9.97
N ALA A 364 1.70 23.58 -11.01
CA ALA A 364 2.08 22.45 -11.84
C ALA A 364 2.72 22.88 -13.17
N THR A 365 3.23 24.11 -13.29
CA THR A 365 3.87 24.61 -14.52
C THR A 365 5.06 23.78 -14.98
N ALA A 366 5.78 23.15 -14.04
CA ALA A 366 6.89 22.24 -14.31
C ALA A 366 6.46 20.83 -14.75
N VAL A 367 5.15 20.53 -14.77
CA VAL A 367 4.61 19.25 -15.26
C VAL A 367 4.56 19.28 -16.78
N VAL A 368 5.67 18.89 -17.38
CA VAL A 368 5.83 18.73 -18.83
C VAL A 368 6.50 17.38 -19.13
N PRO A 369 6.05 16.62 -20.15
CA PRO A 369 4.85 16.82 -20.97
C PRO A 369 3.54 16.62 -20.16
N ALA A 370 2.40 16.59 -20.84
CA ALA A 370 1.09 16.41 -20.20
C ALA A 370 1.07 15.19 -19.24
N ALA A 371 0.33 15.35 -18.14
CA ALA A 371 0.19 14.32 -17.11
C ALA A 371 -0.39 13.03 -17.73
N PHE A 372 0.31 11.92 -17.54
CA PHE A 372 -0.23 10.58 -17.77
C PHE A 372 -1.24 10.21 -16.68
N LEU A 373 -0.89 10.51 -15.42
CA LEU A 373 -1.76 10.39 -14.26
C LEU A 373 -1.44 11.53 -13.29
N ALA A 374 -2.46 12.19 -12.75
CA ALA A 374 -2.32 13.15 -11.65
C ALA A 374 -3.22 12.72 -10.47
N LYS A 375 -2.57 12.36 -9.36
CA LYS A 375 -3.18 11.93 -8.10
C LYS A 375 -3.12 13.08 -7.10
N LEU A 376 -4.27 13.64 -6.75
CA LEU A 376 -4.39 14.50 -5.58
C LEU A 376 -4.36 13.61 -4.33
N SER A 377 -3.44 13.87 -3.41
CA SER A 377 -3.21 13.07 -2.21
C SER A 377 -3.20 13.95 -0.96
N LEU A 378 -4.08 13.63 -0.01
CA LEU A 378 -4.15 14.27 1.30
C LEU A 378 -4.06 13.20 2.40
N ARG A 379 -3.54 13.58 3.57
CA ARG A 379 -3.55 12.75 4.77
C ARG A 379 -4.75 13.15 5.64
N ASN A 380 -5.54 12.16 6.06
CA ASN A 380 -6.64 12.40 6.99
C ASN A 380 -6.09 12.57 8.41
N SER A 381 -6.46 13.64 9.11
CA SER A 381 -6.05 13.87 10.51
C SER A 381 -7.07 13.37 11.54
N THR A 382 -8.30 13.11 11.10
CA THR A 382 -9.38 12.56 11.95
C THR A 382 -10.19 11.50 11.20
N SER A 383 -10.91 10.67 11.95
CA SER A 383 -11.94 9.82 11.37
C SER A 383 -13.18 10.66 11.06
N GLY A 384 -13.40 10.87 9.77
CA GLY A 384 -14.60 11.54 9.26
C GLY A 384 -15.79 10.59 9.13
N SER A 385 -17.01 11.13 9.15
CA SER A 385 -18.23 10.39 8.76
C SER A 385 -18.41 10.30 7.24
N GLY A 386 -17.36 10.62 6.46
CA GLY A 386 -17.38 10.67 4.99
C GLY A 386 -16.01 10.75 4.34
N GLY A 387 -15.99 10.83 3.01
CA GLY A 387 -14.78 11.07 2.21
C GLY A 387 -14.75 12.42 1.53
N GLY A 388 -15.90 12.88 1.01
CA GLY A 388 -16.02 14.16 0.33
C GLY A 388 -15.77 14.07 -1.17
N ASN A 389 -16.11 15.15 -1.87
CA ASN A 389 -15.99 15.25 -3.30
C ASN A 389 -14.87 16.21 -3.66
N THR A 390 -14.01 15.80 -4.59
CA THR A 390 -13.01 16.67 -5.21
C THR A 390 -13.66 17.42 -6.37
N HIS A 391 -13.41 18.72 -6.43
CA HIS A 391 -13.82 19.64 -7.50
C HIS A 391 -12.62 20.47 -7.96
N ALA A 392 -12.74 21.11 -9.12
CA ALA A 392 -11.84 22.22 -9.51
C ALA A 392 -12.54 23.57 -9.27
N ALA A 393 -11.81 24.54 -8.73
CA ALA A 393 -12.27 25.92 -8.66
C ALA A 393 -12.28 26.57 -10.06
N ILE A 394 -13.09 27.61 -10.24
CA ILE A 394 -13.18 28.35 -11.51
C ILE A 394 -12.06 29.39 -11.68
N ASP A 395 -11.36 29.74 -10.61
CA ASP A 395 -10.22 30.66 -10.62
C ASP A 395 -9.20 30.29 -9.53
N THR A 396 -7.97 30.80 -9.70
CA THR A 396 -6.82 30.55 -8.83
C THR A 396 -6.28 31.84 -8.19
N SER A 397 -7.08 32.92 -8.20
CA SER A 397 -6.67 34.26 -7.79
C SER A 397 -6.66 34.48 -6.27
N TRP A 398 -7.28 33.57 -5.51
CA TRP A 398 -7.32 33.61 -4.05
C TRP A 398 -5.93 33.55 -3.43
N THR A 399 -5.77 33.98 -2.19
CA THR A 399 -4.52 33.74 -1.44
C THR A 399 -4.83 33.07 -0.10
N GLU A 400 -3.90 32.28 0.42
CA GLU A 400 -4.01 31.54 1.67
C GLU A 400 -4.48 32.42 2.84
N LEU A 401 -3.83 33.57 3.04
CA LEU A 401 -4.15 34.53 4.10
C LEU A 401 -5.28 35.49 3.72
N GLY A 402 -5.78 35.43 2.48
CA GLY A 402 -6.86 36.27 1.98
C GLY A 402 -8.19 35.52 1.78
N LEU A 403 -8.20 34.19 1.82
CA LEU A 403 -9.38 33.37 1.57
C LEU A 403 -10.34 33.45 2.77
N THR A 404 -11.60 33.71 2.47
CA THR A 404 -12.74 33.75 3.39
C THR A 404 -13.94 33.12 2.70
N PHE A 405 -14.99 32.75 3.44
CA PHE A 405 -16.19 32.22 2.80
C PHE A 405 -16.83 33.22 1.82
N SER A 406 -16.74 34.52 2.14
CA SER A 406 -17.34 35.60 1.33
C SER A 406 -16.64 35.85 0.00
N ASN A 407 -15.38 35.45 -0.16
CA ASN A 407 -14.61 35.61 -1.40
C ASN A 407 -14.09 34.29 -1.98
N ALA A 408 -14.52 33.14 -1.43
CA ALA A 408 -14.08 31.85 -1.90
C ALA A 408 -14.47 31.64 -3.37
N PRO A 409 -13.54 31.19 -4.24
CA PRO A 409 -13.85 30.86 -5.62
C PRO A 409 -14.98 29.85 -5.71
N ALA A 410 -15.87 30.03 -6.68
CA ALA A 410 -16.83 28.98 -7.04
C ALA A 410 -16.08 27.77 -7.61
N PHE A 411 -16.72 26.60 -7.60
CA PHE A 411 -16.13 25.37 -8.13
C PHE A 411 -17.14 24.59 -8.97
N GLY A 412 -16.60 23.77 -9.88
CA GLY A 412 -17.36 23.04 -10.88
C GLY A 412 -17.98 21.74 -10.38
N GLY A 413 -18.31 20.85 -11.33
CA GLY A 413 -18.81 19.51 -11.04
C GLY A 413 -17.83 18.63 -10.27
N ILE A 414 -18.31 17.49 -9.81
CA ILE A 414 -17.49 16.51 -9.08
C ILE A 414 -16.48 15.89 -10.07
N LEU A 415 -15.20 15.97 -9.72
CA LEU A 415 -14.12 15.25 -10.41
C LEU A 415 -13.99 13.83 -9.88
N ALA A 416 -14.04 13.66 -8.56
CA ALA A 416 -13.98 12.37 -7.88
C ALA A 416 -14.83 12.40 -6.60
N ALA A 417 -15.58 11.33 -6.36
CA ALA A 417 -16.31 11.12 -5.10
C ALA A 417 -15.52 10.12 -4.24
N HIS A 418 -15.31 10.44 -2.98
CA HIS A 418 -14.53 9.60 -2.08
C HIS A 418 -15.41 8.97 -1.00
N PRO A 419 -15.22 7.68 -0.70
CA PRO A 419 -15.92 7.00 0.38
C PRO A 419 -15.36 7.41 1.75
N GLN A 420 -15.92 6.87 2.82
CA GLN A 420 -15.46 7.17 4.16
C GLN A 420 -13.94 6.95 4.34
N SER A 421 -13.30 7.92 4.97
CA SER A 421 -11.88 7.89 5.31
C SER A 421 -11.66 7.43 6.75
N SER A 422 -10.56 6.72 6.98
CA SER A 422 -10.05 6.45 8.33
C SER A 422 -9.12 7.58 8.76
N ARG A 423 -9.02 7.81 10.08
CA ARG A 423 -7.94 8.61 10.64
C ARG A 423 -6.61 8.04 10.15
N ASP A 424 -5.66 8.91 9.86
CA ASP A 424 -4.31 8.51 9.43
C ASP A 424 -4.29 7.70 8.12
N GLY A 425 -5.40 7.65 7.38
CA GLY A 425 -5.45 7.06 6.04
C GLY A 425 -5.16 8.10 4.95
N THR A 426 -5.10 7.62 3.71
CA THR A 426 -4.97 8.49 2.53
C THR A 426 -6.33 8.87 1.94
N TYR A 427 -6.50 10.14 1.57
CA TYR A 427 -7.50 10.57 0.59
C TYR A 427 -6.81 10.70 -0.77
N ALA A 428 -7.33 9.98 -1.77
CA ALA A 428 -6.76 9.99 -3.13
C ALA A 428 -7.84 10.26 -4.18
N ALA A 429 -7.56 11.19 -5.10
CA ALA A 429 -8.46 11.52 -6.21
C ALA A 429 -7.69 11.66 -7.52
N ASN A 430 -8.22 11.06 -8.59
CA ASN A 430 -7.69 11.26 -9.93
C ASN A 430 -8.19 12.59 -10.49
N VAL A 431 -7.23 13.49 -10.73
CA VAL A 431 -7.46 14.83 -11.26
C VAL A 431 -6.78 15.06 -12.60
N THR A 432 -6.33 13.98 -13.27
CA THR A 432 -5.55 14.01 -14.53
C THR A 432 -6.20 14.87 -15.60
N ALA A 433 -7.49 14.67 -15.86
CA ALA A 433 -8.21 15.41 -16.91
C ALA A 433 -8.23 16.92 -16.61
N SER A 434 -8.53 17.30 -15.36
CA SER A 434 -8.54 18.71 -14.94
C SER A 434 -7.14 19.34 -14.97
N CYS A 435 -6.11 18.61 -14.55
CA CYS A 435 -4.73 19.06 -14.60
C CYS A 435 -4.31 19.35 -16.05
N ASN A 436 -4.68 18.48 -17.00
CA ASN A 436 -4.34 18.64 -18.41
C ASN A 436 -5.18 19.66 -19.18
N ALA A 437 -6.42 19.91 -18.74
CA ALA A 437 -7.29 20.91 -19.34
C ALA A 437 -6.91 22.34 -18.94
N ASP A 438 -6.18 22.51 -17.85
CA ASP A 438 -5.72 23.80 -17.36
C ASP A 438 -4.54 24.32 -18.19
N ALA A 439 -4.66 25.54 -18.72
CA ALA A 439 -3.74 26.09 -19.70
C ALA A 439 -2.46 26.66 -19.07
N ASP A 440 -2.56 27.23 -17.87
CA ASP A 440 -1.41 27.81 -17.16
C ASP A 440 -0.84 26.85 -16.10
N ARG A 441 -1.52 25.74 -15.82
CA ARG A 441 -1.15 24.71 -14.85
C ARG A 441 -1.07 25.23 -13.42
N ILE A 442 -1.75 26.34 -13.13
CA ILE A 442 -2.00 26.79 -11.76
C ILE A 442 -3.36 26.24 -11.37
N LEU A 443 -3.35 25.20 -10.55
CA LEU A 443 -4.53 24.41 -10.25
C LEU A 443 -5.09 24.83 -8.89
N THR A 444 -6.41 24.89 -8.76
CA THR A 444 -7.08 24.93 -7.45
C THR A 444 -8.09 23.78 -7.34
N TYR A 445 -7.82 22.87 -6.41
CA TYR A 445 -8.75 21.79 -6.06
C TYR A 445 -9.53 22.13 -4.81
N VAL A 446 -10.79 21.70 -4.78
CA VAL A 446 -11.72 21.99 -3.70
C VAL A 446 -12.29 20.69 -3.15
N ILE A 447 -12.24 20.51 -1.84
CA ILE A 447 -12.90 19.39 -1.15
C ILE A 447 -14.17 19.90 -0.48
N ALA A 448 -15.30 19.46 -1.02
CA ALA A 448 -16.63 19.79 -0.52
C ALA A 448 -17.37 18.53 -0.06
N MET A 449 -18.26 18.68 0.91
CA MET A 449 -18.93 17.56 1.58
C MET A 449 -20.45 17.62 1.41
N GLN A 450 -21.06 16.43 1.31
CA GLN A 450 -22.51 16.29 1.38
C GLN A 450 -23.01 16.47 2.83
N ALA A 451 -24.29 16.78 2.99
CA ALA A 451 -24.89 16.94 4.31
C ALA A 451 -24.68 15.71 5.20
N GLY A 452 -24.24 15.92 6.45
CA GLY A 452 -23.93 14.85 7.41
C GLY A 452 -22.52 14.25 7.29
N GLN A 453 -21.72 14.72 6.33
CA GLN A 453 -20.33 14.29 6.13
C GLN A 453 -19.37 15.36 6.64
N GLN A 454 -18.28 14.94 7.26
CA GLN A 454 -17.16 15.79 7.65
C GLN A 454 -15.85 14.99 7.62
N VAL A 455 -14.75 15.67 7.37
CA VAL A 455 -13.38 15.13 7.51
C VAL A 455 -12.41 16.28 7.77
N GLU A 456 -11.31 15.98 8.44
CA GLU A 456 -10.19 16.88 8.58
C GLU A 456 -8.95 16.28 7.92
N PHE A 457 -8.15 17.14 7.28
CA PHE A 457 -6.89 16.78 6.65
C PHE A 457 -5.74 17.56 7.28
N THR A 458 -4.53 17.07 7.11
CA THR A 458 -3.31 17.86 7.40
C THR A 458 -3.20 19.01 6.40
N SER A 459 -2.85 20.21 6.89
CA SER A 459 -2.54 21.37 6.03
C SER A 459 -1.04 21.43 5.71
N ARG A 460 -0.64 22.44 4.93
CA ARG A 460 0.76 22.75 4.66
C ARG A 460 1.55 23.19 5.91
N GLU A 461 0.88 23.74 6.92
CA GLU A 461 1.49 24.16 8.20
C GLU A 461 1.81 22.97 9.10
N ALA A 462 1.28 21.79 8.77
CA ALA A 462 1.51 20.56 9.51
C ALA A 462 2.51 19.62 8.78
N ASN A 463 2.81 18.51 9.45
CA ASN A 463 3.52 17.42 8.82
C ASN A 463 2.60 16.74 7.78
N GLN A 464 3.21 16.15 6.75
CA GLN A 464 2.50 15.43 5.69
C GLN A 464 1.49 16.30 4.91
N PRO A 465 1.93 17.40 4.27
CA PRO A 465 1.06 18.35 3.58
C PRO A 465 0.33 17.74 2.34
N PRO A 466 -0.75 18.37 1.86
CA PRO A 466 -1.38 18.02 0.60
C PRO A 466 -0.40 18.09 -0.58
N ARG A 467 -0.58 17.20 -1.55
CA ARG A 467 0.30 17.13 -2.73
C ARG A 467 -0.43 16.60 -3.95
N LEU A 468 0.11 16.95 -5.11
CA LEU A 468 -0.25 16.40 -6.39
C LEU A 468 0.92 15.54 -6.89
N ILE A 469 0.67 14.24 -7.03
CA ILE A 469 1.64 13.27 -7.57
C ILE A 469 1.31 13.07 -9.03
N VAL A 470 2.23 13.45 -9.90
CA VAL A 470 2.04 13.38 -11.34
C VAL A 470 3.01 12.40 -11.97
N THR A 471 2.48 11.38 -12.61
CA THR A 471 3.24 10.56 -13.56
C THR A 471 3.17 11.27 -14.91
N VAL A 472 4.32 11.52 -15.52
CA VAL A 472 4.42 11.97 -16.92
C VAL A 472 5.11 10.89 -17.74
N ARG A 473 4.76 10.80 -19.02
CA ARG A 473 5.60 10.05 -19.97
C ARG A 473 6.90 10.83 -20.10
N THR A 474 8.02 10.16 -19.92
CA THR A 474 9.24 10.72 -20.46
C THR A 474 9.11 10.62 -21.96
N PRO A 475 9.46 11.66 -22.74
CA PRO A 475 9.84 11.39 -24.12
C PRO A 475 10.82 10.22 -24.05
N PRO A 476 10.62 9.13 -24.81
CA PRO A 476 11.73 8.22 -24.96
C PRO A 476 12.89 9.10 -25.44
N THR A 477 14.01 9.12 -24.73
CA THR A 477 15.29 9.14 -25.42
C THR A 477 15.20 7.90 -26.29
N ALA A 478 14.72 8.05 -27.52
CA ALA A 478 14.55 6.91 -28.41
C ALA A 478 15.91 6.21 -28.44
N GLY A 479 15.99 4.92 -28.15
CA GLY A 479 17.29 4.24 -27.97
C GLY A 479 17.85 4.13 -26.55
N ASP A 480 17.29 4.75 -25.51
CA ASP A 480 17.67 4.52 -24.10
C ASP A 480 16.85 3.33 -23.56
N LEU A 481 17.51 2.17 -23.52
CA LEU A 481 16.94 0.86 -23.26
C LEU A 481 17.23 0.35 -21.84
N ASP A 482 18.29 0.82 -21.19
CA ASP A 482 18.57 0.50 -19.78
C ASP A 482 18.00 1.53 -18.79
N GLY A 483 17.54 2.68 -19.29
CA GLY A 483 16.88 3.72 -18.50
C GLY A 483 17.84 4.52 -17.64
N ASP A 484 19.14 4.52 -17.94
CA ASP A 484 20.15 5.29 -17.22
C ASP A 484 20.23 6.77 -17.66
N CYS A 485 19.39 7.15 -18.64
CA CYS A 485 19.28 8.46 -19.24
C CYS A 485 20.41 8.85 -20.21
N ASP A 486 21.25 7.91 -20.64
CA ASP A 486 22.29 8.10 -21.66
C ASP A 486 22.15 7.04 -22.78
N VAL A 487 21.93 7.45 -24.03
CA VAL A 487 21.90 6.49 -25.16
C VAL A 487 23.34 6.11 -25.53
N ASP A 488 23.81 4.93 -25.15
CA ASP A 488 25.20 4.54 -25.35
C ASP A 488 25.40 3.08 -25.84
N SER A 489 26.63 2.59 -25.73
CA SER A 489 26.98 1.23 -26.15
C SER A 489 26.23 0.13 -25.39
N THR A 490 25.74 0.43 -24.20
CA THR A 490 24.95 -0.45 -23.34
C THR A 490 23.58 -0.67 -23.96
N ASP A 491 22.91 0.39 -24.39
CA ASP A 491 21.63 0.28 -25.09
C ASP A 491 21.77 -0.40 -26.43
N LEU A 492 22.81 -0.05 -27.20
CA LEU A 492 23.08 -0.72 -28.47
C LEU A 492 23.27 -2.23 -28.24
N ASN A 493 23.93 -2.62 -27.16
CA ASN A 493 24.11 -4.03 -26.83
C ASN A 493 22.79 -4.70 -26.41
N ILE A 494 21.90 -3.99 -25.71
CA ILE A 494 20.56 -4.48 -25.36
C ILE A 494 19.73 -4.71 -26.64
N LEU A 495 19.67 -3.73 -27.53
CA LEU A 495 18.96 -3.84 -28.80
C LEU A 495 19.51 -5.00 -29.64
N LEU A 496 20.84 -5.09 -29.79
CA LEU A 496 21.47 -6.14 -30.59
C LEU A 496 21.30 -7.55 -30.00
N THR A 497 21.13 -7.67 -28.69
CA THR A 497 20.84 -8.96 -28.02
C THR A 497 19.46 -9.48 -28.40
N ASP A 498 18.56 -8.57 -28.75
CA ASP A 498 17.16 -8.86 -29.09
C ASP A 498 16.85 -8.67 -30.58
N PHE A 499 17.87 -8.43 -31.42
CA PHE A 499 17.68 -8.15 -32.84
C PHE A 499 17.09 -9.36 -33.59
N GLY A 500 16.00 -9.10 -34.32
CA GLY A 500 15.17 -10.12 -34.96
C GLY A 500 14.12 -10.73 -34.02
N CYS A 501 13.95 -10.19 -32.81
CA CYS A 501 12.76 -10.44 -32.02
C CYS A 501 11.53 -10.02 -32.83
N ALA A 502 10.54 -10.89 -32.90
CA ALA A 502 9.25 -10.60 -33.50
C ALA A 502 8.21 -11.22 -32.58
N SER A 503 7.52 -10.38 -31.84
CA SER A 503 6.60 -10.82 -30.82
C SER A 503 5.16 -10.50 -31.21
N PRO A 504 4.18 -11.34 -30.83
CA PRO A 504 2.81 -10.84 -30.76
C PRO A 504 2.77 -9.64 -29.78
N PRO A 505 1.73 -8.79 -29.80
CA PRO A 505 1.61 -7.60 -28.92
C PRO A 505 1.67 -7.85 -27.39
N SER A 506 1.97 -9.07 -26.97
CA SER A 506 2.03 -9.58 -25.60
C SER A 506 3.39 -10.17 -25.19
N ALA A 507 4.42 -10.15 -26.05
CA ALA A 507 5.78 -10.52 -25.67
C ALA A 507 6.73 -9.34 -25.96
N ASP A 508 7.55 -8.99 -24.97
CA ASP A 508 8.37 -7.78 -25.04
C ASP A 508 9.62 -8.07 -25.87
N CYS A 509 9.74 -7.40 -27.01
CA CYS A 509 11.04 -7.18 -27.62
C CYS A 509 11.64 -5.95 -26.92
N ILE A 510 12.62 -6.16 -26.05
CA ILE A 510 13.27 -5.09 -25.27
C ILE A 510 13.96 -4.10 -26.21
N GLY A 511 14.42 -4.56 -27.38
CA GLY A 511 15.03 -3.72 -28.39
C GLY A 511 14.06 -2.91 -29.25
N ASP A 512 12.74 -3.10 -29.10
CA ASP A 512 11.69 -2.39 -29.84
C ASP A 512 11.55 -0.96 -29.29
N VAL A 513 12.23 -0.03 -29.96
CA VAL A 513 12.28 1.39 -29.59
C VAL A 513 11.32 2.25 -30.40
N ASP A 514 10.77 1.73 -31.50
CA ASP A 514 9.77 2.41 -32.33
C ASP A 514 8.32 1.91 -32.11
N TYR A 515 8.18 0.86 -31.31
CA TYR A 515 6.94 0.27 -30.80
C TYR A 515 6.08 -0.42 -31.87
N ASP A 516 6.70 -1.06 -32.86
CA ASP A 516 6.00 -1.78 -33.93
C ASP A 516 5.90 -3.31 -33.73
N PHE A 517 6.34 -3.79 -32.57
CA PHE A 517 6.30 -5.18 -32.10
C PHE A 517 7.34 -6.13 -32.72
N ASP A 518 8.37 -5.59 -33.36
CA ASP A 518 9.58 -6.32 -33.65
C ASP A 518 10.84 -5.53 -33.22
N THR A 519 12.01 -6.16 -33.31
CA THR A 519 13.29 -5.47 -33.15
C THR A 519 14.07 -5.67 -34.42
N ASP A 520 14.15 -4.63 -35.24
CA ASP A 520 14.74 -4.74 -36.55
C ASP A 520 15.68 -3.56 -36.88
N SER A 521 15.97 -3.41 -38.17
CA SER A 521 16.86 -2.35 -38.65
C SER A 521 16.32 -0.94 -38.42
N VAL A 522 15.00 -0.78 -38.28
CA VAL A 522 14.34 0.49 -37.98
C VAL A 522 14.65 0.88 -36.55
N ASP A 523 14.49 -0.02 -35.57
CA ASP A 523 14.90 0.19 -34.17
C ASP A 523 16.37 0.56 -34.04
N LEU A 524 17.24 -0.19 -34.73
CA LEU A 524 18.67 0.11 -34.73
C LEU A 524 18.96 1.50 -35.30
N ASN A 525 18.25 1.91 -36.35
CA ASN A 525 18.38 3.27 -36.89
C ASN A 525 17.87 4.33 -35.91
N VAL A 526 16.78 4.06 -35.20
CA VAL A 526 16.26 4.94 -34.16
C VAL A 526 17.29 5.12 -33.04
N LEU A 527 17.84 4.03 -32.49
CA LEU A 527 18.87 4.08 -31.45
C LEU A 527 20.15 4.77 -31.93
N LEU A 528 20.63 4.47 -33.15
CA LEU A 528 21.84 5.12 -33.67
C LEU A 528 21.63 6.61 -33.96
N SER A 529 20.40 7.04 -34.27
CA SER A 529 20.09 8.45 -34.51
C SER A 529 20.18 9.32 -33.24
N THR A 530 20.13 8.68 -32.08
CA THR A 530 20.14 9.30 -30.76
C THR A 530 21.36 8.91 -29.93
N PHE A 531 22.27 8.10 -30.46
CA PHE A 531 23.48 7.66 -29.78
C PHE A 531 24.34 8.83 -29.30
N GLY A 532 24.66 8.84 -28.00
CA GLY A 532 25.36 9.90 -27.30
C GLY A 532 24.45 11.01 -26.75
N ASN A 533 23.13 10.89 -26.88
CA ASN A 533 22.18 11.81 -26.23
C ASN A 533 21.98 11.44 -24.76
N ALA A 534 21.88 12.45 -23.92
CA ALA A 534 21.43 12.32 -22.53
C ALA A 534 20.01 12.93 -22.39
N CYS A 535 19.22 12.46 -21.43
CA CYS A 535 17.95 13.11 -21.09
C CYS A 535 18.19 14.58 -20.67
N THR A 536 17.37 15.51 -21.19
CA THR A 536 17.38 16.94 -20.81
C THR A 536 16.33 17.28 -19.77
#